data_AF-A0A7Y1SVM4-F1
#
_entry.id   AF-A0A7Y1SVM4-F1
#
_cell.length_a   1.000
_cell.length_b   1.000
_cell.length_c   1.000
_cell.angle_alpha   90.00
_cell.angle_beta   90.00
_cell.angle_gamma   90.00
#
_symmetry.space_group_name_H-M   'P 1'
#
loop_
_entity.id
_entity.type
_entity.pdbx_description
1 polymer ?
#
loop_
_entity_poly.entity_id
_entity_poly.type
_entity_poly.pdbx_seq_one_letter_code
_entity_poly.pdbx_strand_id
1 'polypeptide(L)'
;MGFGDVVIESAGELGQSRLSNIPHPQKFHSELYRVREERTMLLSGATSSIDKDVASLAQLADLHRQGALTDEEFKLQKARILDSID
;
A
#
# COMPACT_ATOMS: atom_id res chain seq x y z
N MET A 1 3.20 26.85 -28.88
CA MET A 1 3.36 25.42 -29.23
C MET A 1 3.77 24.71 -27.94
N GLY A 2 2.83 24.18 -27.15
CA GLY A 2 3.15 23.68 -25.80
C GLY A 2 2.00 23.04 -25.03
N PHE A 3 1.00 22.55 -25.77
CA PHE A 3 -0.16 21.85 -25.21
C PHE A 3 -0.18 20.45 -25.79
N GLY A 4 -0.47 19.46 -24.95
CA GLY A 4 -0.59 18.06 -25.34
C GLY A 4 -1.86 17.45 -24.77
N ASP A 5 -2.33 16.38 -25.41
CA ASP A 5 -3.47 15.60 -24.93
C ASP A 5 -2.95 14.37 -24.18
N VAL A 6 -3.60 14.01 -23.07
CA VAL A 6 -3.30 12.80 -22.29
C VAL A 6 -4.58 11.97 -22.18
N VAL A 7 -4.43 10.68 -22.43
CA VAL A 7 -5.51 9.69 -22.29
C VAL A 7 -5.14 8.76 -21.15
N ILE A 8 -6.01 8.67 -20.14
CA ILE A 8 -5.86 7.77 -18.99
C ILE A 8 -6.90 6.67 -19.11
N GLU A 9 -6.45 5.43 -19.29
CA GLU A 9 -7.30 4.25 -19.36
C GLU A 9 -7.31 3.56 -17.98
N SER A 10 -8.51 3.37 -17.43
CA SER A 10 -8.71 2.71 -16.14
C SER A 10 -9.60 1.49 -16.34
N ALA A 11 -9.23 0.34 -15.77
CA ALA A 11 -9.91 -0.94 -15.97
C ALA A 11 -11.30 -1.07 -15.28
N GLY A 12 -11.89 0.03 -14.79
CA GLY A 12 -13.21 0.08 -14.15
C GLY A 12 -14.24 0.82 -15.02
N GLU A 13 -15.53 0.72 -14.67
CA GLU A 13 -16.74 1.11 -15.45
C GLU A 13 -16.73 2.45 -16.21
N LEU A 14 -15.82 3.38 -15.90
CA LEU A 14 -15.69 4.68 -16.58
C LEU A 14 -14.68 4.68 -17.75
N GLY A 15 -13.98 3.57 -18.03
CA GLY A 15 -13.34 3.21 -19.30
C GLY A 15 -12.16 4.06 -19.80
N GLN A 16 -12.27 5.39 -19.85
CA GLN A 16 -11.24 6.28 -20.37
C GLN A 16 -11.49 7.73 -19.94
N SER A 17 -10.48 8.39 -19.39
CA SER A 17 -10.50 9.83 -19.12
C SER A 17 -9.57 10.55 -20.10
N ARG A 18 -10.15 11.41 -20.95
CA ARG A 18 -9.40 12.24 -21.91
C ARG A 18 -9.21 13.64 -21.34
N LEU A 19 -7.96 14.01 -21.10
CA LEU A 19 -7.56 15.35 -20.68
C LEU A 19 -6.92 16.06 -21.88
N SER A 20 -7.57 17.10 -22.37
CA SER A 20 -7.08 17.91 -23.49
C SER A 20 -6.54 19.25 -23.00
N ASN A 21 -5.64 19.85 -23.79
CA ASN A 21 -4.98 21.13 -23.49
C ASN A 21 -4.11 21.12 -22.23
N ILE A 22 -3.39 20.03 -21.95
CA ILE A 22 -2.46 20.02 -20.81
C ILE A 22 -1.30 20.98 -21.09
N PRO A 23 -1.10 22.02 -20.26
CA PRO A 23 0.02 22.93 -20.41
C PRO A 23 1.33 22.22 -20.05
N HIS A 24 2.37 22.41 -20.86
CA HIS A 24 3.69 21.82 -20.65
C HIS A 24 3.65 20.29 -20.46
N PRO A 25 3.24 19.52 -21.50
CA PRO A 25 3.01 18.08 -21.40
C PRO A 25 4.23 17.29 -20.89
N GLN A 26 5.45 17.72 -21.20
CA GLN A 26 6.67 17.09 -20.67
C GLN A 26 6.82 17.23 -19.16
N LYS A 27 6.50 18.39 -18.58
CA LYS A 27 6.53 18.57 -17.12
C LYS A 27 5.46 17.72 -16.45
N PHE A 28 4.25 17.70 -17.03
CA PHE A 28 3.17 16.84 -16.54
C PHE A 28 3.56 15.36 -16.54
N HIS A 29 4.24 14.89 -17.60
CA HIS A 29 4.71 13.52 -17.69
C HIS A 29 5.72 13.18 -16.58
N SER A 30 6.69 14.07 -16.33
CA SER A 30 7.68 13.89 -15.25
C SER A 30 7.03 13.84 -13.87
N GLU A 31 6.08 14.75 -13.59
CA GLU A 31 5.34 14.76 -12.33
C GLU A 31 4.48 13.50 -12.17
N LEU A 32 3.84 13.03 -13.24
CA LEU A 32 3.05 11.80 -13.20
C LEU A 32 3.92 10.58 -12.85
N TYR A 33 5.10 10.46 -13.46
CA TYR A 33 6.04 9.38 -13.13
C TYR A 33 6.50 9.46 -11.68
N ARG A 34 6.86 10.66 -11.23
CA ARG A 34 7.28 10.91 -9.85
C ARG A 34 6.22 10.52 -8.84
N VAL A 35 4.97 11.00 -9.02
CA VAL A 35 3.85 10.66 -8.12
C VAL A 35 3.54 9.16 -8.14
N ARG A 36 3.66 8.49 -9.30
CA ARG A 36 3.49 7.03 -9.37
C ARG A 36 4.58 6.29 -8.59
N GLU A 37 5.83 6.69 -8.72
CA GLU A 37 6.95 6.09 -7.99
C GLU A 37 6.82 6.29 -6.47
N GLU A 38 6.52 7.51 -6.03
CA GLU A 38 6.26 7.82 -4.62
C GLU A 38 5.10 6.96 -4.07
N ARG A 39 4.02 6.83 -4.83
CA ARG A 39 2.87 6.00 -4.43
C ARG A 39 3.20 4.50 -4.40
N THR A 40 3.99 4.01 -5.36
CA THR A 40 4.46 2.61 -5.37
C THR A 40 5.34 2.33 -4.16
N MET A 41 6.27 3.22 -3.82
CA MET A 41 7.12 3.09 -2.64
C MET A 41 6.32 3.07 -1.33
N LEU A 42 5.35 3.99 -1.19
CA LEU A 42 4.47 4.03 -0.03
C LEU A 42 3.63 2.75 0.11
N LEU A 43 3.06 2.27 -1.01
CA LEU A 43 2.27 1.05 -1.01
C LEU A 43 3.11 -0.19 -0.72
N SER A 44 4.31 -0.31 -1.32
CA SER A 44 5.23 -1.43 -1.07
C SER A 44 5.75 -1.47 0.37
N GLY A 45 5.97 -0.31 1.00
CA GLY A 45 6.30 -0.21 2.43
C GLY A 45 5.13 -0.63 3.33
N ALA A 46 3.91 -0.23 2.99
CA ALA A 46 2.70 -0.60 3.73
C ALA A 46 2.40 -2.10 3.61
N THR A 47 2.45 -2.68 2.40
CA THR A 47 2.22 -4.12 2.20
C THR A 47 3.27 -4.95 2.94
N SER A 48 4.55 -4.58 2.84
CA SER A 48 5.63 -5.28 3.55
C SER A 48 5.51 -5.24 5.07
N SER A 49 4.83 -4.23 5.63
CA SER A 49 4.60 -4.10 7.07
C SER A 49 3.44 -5.00 7.50
N ILE A 50 2.32 -4.95 6.79
CA ILE A 50 1.17 -5.84 7.02
C ILE A 50 1.57 -7.32 6.90
N ASP A 51 2.37 -7.69 5.89
CA ASP A 51 2.86 -9.06 5.73
C ASP A 51 3.73 -9.52 6.92
N LYS A 52 4.56 -8.63 7.48
CA LYS A 52 5.36 -8.92 8.67
C LYS A 52 4.52 -9.05 9.93
N ASP A 53 3.48 -8.24 10.07
CA ASP A 53 2.58 -8.30 11.23
C ASP A 53 1.74 -9.58 11.21
N VAL A 54 1.24 -9.98 10.03
CA VAL A 54 0.54 -11.26 9.83
C VAL A 54 1.47 -12.45 10.13
N ALA A 55 2.72 -12.43 9.67
CA ALA A 55 3.71 -13.45 9.99
C ALA A 55 4.00 -13.52 11.50
N SER A 56 4.09 -12.37 12.17
CA SER A 56 4.32 -12.28 13.61
C SER A 56 3.16 -12.87 14.42
N LEU A 57 1.90 -12.62 14.00
CA LEU A 57 0.71 -13.23 14.60
C LEU A 57 0.70 -14.77 14.46
N ALA A 58 1.12 -15.28 13.30
CA ALA A 58 1.22 -16.72 13.06
C ALA A 58 2.27 -17.37 13.99
N GLN A 59 3.43 -16.74 14.15
CA GLN A 59 4.49 -17.21 15.04
C GLN A 59 4.05 -17.20 16.51
N LEU A 60 3.31 -16.16 16.94
CA LEU A 60 2.74 -16.06 18.28
C LEU A 60 1.75 -17.18 18.59
N ALA A 61 0.89 -17.52 17.61
CA ALA A 61 -0.07 -18.61 17.75
C ALA A 61 0.61 -19.98 17.86
N ASP A 62 1.72 -20.16 17.15
CA ASP A 62 2.51 -21.39 17.22
C ASP A 62 3.19 -21.55 18.59
N LEU A 63 3.82 -20.48 19.10
CA LEU A 63 4.45 -20.49 20.43
C LEU A 63 3.45 -20.73 21.57
N HIS A 64 2.23 -20.17 21.46
CA HIS A 64 1.14 -20.44 22.40
C HIS A 64 0.71 -21.92 22.34
N ARG A 65 0.56 -22.48 21.14
CA ARG A 65 0.22 -23.90 20.95
C ARG A 65 1.30 -24.85 21.48
N GLN A 66 2.57 -24.46 21.37
CA GLN A 66 3.70 -25.20 21.95
C GLN A 66 3.79 -25.07 23.48
N GLY A 67 2.95 -24.23 24.11
CA GLY A 67 2.95 -24.00 25.56
C GLY A 67 4.08 -23.10 26.04
N ALA A 68 4.79 -22.42 25.13
CA ALA A 68 5.86 -21.49 25.47
C ALA A 68 5.33 -20.12 25.91
N LEU A 69 4.07 -19.80 25.59
CA LEU A 69 3.37 -18.62 26.09
C LEU A 69 2.10 -19.03 26.85
N THR A 70 1.83 -18.32 27.94
CA THR A 70 0.53 -18.40 28.60
C THR A 70 -0.57 -17.70 27.79
N ASP A 71 -1.83 -18.04 28.07
CA ASP A 71 -3.00 -17.47 27.39
C ASP A 71 -3.08 -15.93 27.54
N GLU A 72 -2.64 -15.41 28.69
CA GLU A 72 -2.58 -13.97 28.96
C GLU A 72 -1.49 -13.28 28.15
N GLU A 73 -0.28 -13.84 28.10
CA GLU A 73 0.84 -13.28 27.34
C GLU A 73 0.56 -13.27 25.82
N PHE A 74 -0.07 -14.34 25.32
CA PHE A 74 -0.50 -14.41 23.92
C PHE A 74 -1.53 -13.32 23.59
N LYS A 75 -2.55 -13.12 24.44
CA LYS A 75 -3.58 -12.10 24.22
C LYS A 75 -3.01 -10.68 24.24
N LEU A 76 -2.10 -10.39 25.17
CA LEU A 76 -1.45 -9.08 25.26
C LEU A 76 -0.61 -8.77 24.02
N GLN A 77 0.23 -9.71 23.57
CA GLN A 77 1.03 -9.50 22.36
C GLN A 77 0.17 -9.44 21.09
N LYS A 78 -0.86 -10.28 20.98
CA LYS A 78 -1.80 -10.24 19.85
C LYS A 78 -2.51 -8.89 19.78
N ALA A 79 -3.01 -8.37 20.91
CA ALA A 79 -3.67 -7.08 20.96
C ALA A 79 -2.73 -5.95 20.54
N ARG A 80 -1.46 -5.99 20.97
CA ARG A 80 -0.44 -5.01 20.59
C ARG A 80 -0.14 -4.99 19.09
N ILE A 81 -0.05 -6.16 18.45
CA ILE A 81 0.18 -6.26 17.01
C ILE A 81 -1.07 -5.84 16.22
N LEU A 82 -2.26 -6.13 16.74
CA LEU A 82 -3.50 -5.72 16.08
C LEU A 82 -3.70 -4.20 16.15
N ASP A 83 -3.34 -3.58 17.27
CA ASP A 83 -3.33 -2.12 17.47
C ASP A 83 -2.31 -1.41 16.55
N SER A 84 -1.22 -2.06 16.16
CA SER A 84 -0.25 -1.47 15.22
C SER A 84 -0.65 -1.55 13.75
N ILE A 85 -1.73 -2.27 13.41
CA ILE A 85 -2.23 -2.43 12.03
C ILE A 85 -3.38 -1.43 11.74
N ASP A 86 -4.07 -0.92 12.76
CA ASP A 86 -5.19 0.05 12.66
C ASP A 86 -4.68 1.50 12.50
#